data_AF-A0A9D9QTK7-F1
#
_entry.id   AF-A0A9D9QTK7-F1
#
_cell.length_a   1.000
_cell.length_b   1.000
_cell.length_c   1.000
_cell.angle_alpha   90.00
_cell.angle_beta   90.00
_cell.angle_gamma   90.00
#
_symmetry.space_group_name_H-M   'P 1'
#
loop_
_entity.id
_entity.type
_entity.pdbx_description
1 polymer ?
#
loop_
_entity_poly.entity_id
_entity_poly.type
_entity_poly.pdbx_seq_one_letter_code
_entity_poly.pdbx_strand_id
1 'polypeptide(L)'
;GLDLSYSSAEKTQFGFQVQGGAFLEDNIALLVHIGADWTDPIDVYSLGVGGRYYFDRTGVYMGAGLKMKKWDLKGGVEEDDYAFGVEAGYAYFLSKTVTIEPAVYYDMSFKDGDYSKIGLKIGFGFYF
;
A
#
# COMPACT_ATOMS: atom_id res chain seq x y z
N GLY A 1 7.89 3.03 -4.64
CA GLY A 1 7.29 4.12 -3.86
C GLY A 1 7.81 4.03 -2.45
N LEU A 2 8.03 5.17 -1.80
CA LEU A 2 8.38 5.18 -0.39
C LEU A 2 7.10 5.00 0.44
N ASP A 3 7.16 4.13 1.43
CA ASP A 3 6.09 3.87 2.37
C ASP A 3 6.49 4.35 3.77
N LEU A 4 5.58 5.08 4.41
CA LEU A 4 5.71 5.56 5.76
C LEU A 4 4.45 5.16 6.50
N SER A 5 4.56 4.18 7.40
CA SER A 5 3.42 3.77 8.23
C SER A 5 3.63 4.18 9.68
N TYR A 6 2.52 4.59 10.31
CA TYR A 6 2.48 4.94 11.72
C TYR A 6 1.42 4.09 12.41
N SER A 7 1.83 3.41 13.49
CA SER A 7 0.95 2.64 14.35
C SER A 7 1.13 3.10 15.79
N SER A 8 0.05 3.20 16.56
CA SER A 8 0.11 3.64 17.97
C SER A 8 0.94 2.71 18.87
N ALA A 9 1.18 1.45 18.45
CA ALA A 9 1.93 0.46 19.21
C ALA A 9 3.43 0.37 18.83
N GLU A 10 3.79 0.67 17.58
CA GLU A 10 5.16 0.54 17.07
C GLU A 10 5.52 1.82 16.33
N LYS A 11 6.63 2.45 16.77
CA LYS A 11 7.17 3.70 16.21
C LYS A 11 7.30 3.62 14.69
N THR A 12 7.22 4.78 14.04
CA THR A 12 7.30 5.02 12.59
C THR A 12 8.07 3.94 11.83
N GLN A 13 7.36 3.19 10.98
CA GLN A 13 7.91 2.14 10.14
C GLN A 13 8.21 2.72 8.76
N PHE A 14 9.44 2.48 8.30
CA PHE A 14 9.87 2.87 6.96
C PHE A 14 9.88 1.64 6.07
N GLY A 15 9.15 1.73 4.98
CA GLY A 15 9.02 0.65 4.02
C GLY A 15 9.28 1.10 2.60
N PHE A 16 9.58 0.12 1.77
CA PHE A 16 9.55 0.29 0.34
C PHE A 16 8.41 -0.54 -0.23
N GLN A 17 7.59 0.09 -1.08
CA GLN A 17 6.51 -0.60 -1.77
C GLN A 17 6.60 -0.42 -3.28
N VAL A 18 6.29 -1.49 -3.99
CA VAL A 18 6.11 -1.54 -5.43
C VAL A 18 4.66 -1.93 -5.69
N GLN A 19 4.04 -1.21 -6.62
CA GLN A 19 2.66 -1.46 -7.02
C GLN A 19 2.64 -1.59 -8.53
N GLY A 20 2.04 -2.66 -9.02
CA GLY A 20 1.95 -2.93 -10.45
C GLY A 20 0.60 -3.56 -10.76
N GLY A 21 0.01 -3.22 -11.91
CA GLY A 21 -1.34 -3.69 -12.21
C GLY A 21 -1.78 -3.38 -13.64
N ALA A 22 -3.00 -3.81 -13.95
CA ALA A 22 -3.62 -3.66 -15.26
C ALA A 22 -4.98 -2.96 -15.13
N PHE A 23 -5.31 -2.12 -16.11
CA PHE A 23 -6.63 -1.52 -16.23
C PHE A 23 -7.60 -2.57 -16.79
N LEU A 24 -8.71 -2.81 -16.10
CA LEU A 24 -9.80 -3.68 -16.58
C LEU A 24 -10.85 -2.86 -17.34
N GLU A 25 -11.18 -1.69 -16.82
CA GLU A 25 -12.08 -0.71 -17.44
C GLU A 25 -11.43 0.67 -17.42
N ASP A 26 -11.96 1.62 -18.19
CA ASP A 26 -11.45 3.00 -18.28
C ASP A 26 -11.29 3.69 -16.91
N ASN A 27 -12.02 3.22 -15.89
CA ASN A 27 -11.98 3.78 -14.53
C ASN A 27 -11.44 2.82 -13.46
N ILE A 28 -11.24 1.52 -13.77
CA ILE A 28 -10.89 0.50 -12.76
C ILE A 28 -9.58 -0.20 -13.15
N ALA A 29 -8.61 -0.16 -12.24
CA ALA A 29 -7.36 -0.91 -12.32
C ALA A 29 -7.29 -1.98 -11.24
N LEU A 30 -6.81 -3.17 -11.59
CA LEU A 30 -6.42 -4.18 -10.63
C LEU A 30 -4.92 -4.05 -10.37
N LEU A 31 -4.56 -3.91 -9.11
CA LEU A 31 -3.20 -3.72 -8.65
C LEU A 31 -2.74 -4.84 -7.73
N VAL A 32 -1.47 -5.16 -7.87
CA VAL A 32 -0.71 -6.01 -6.96
C VAL A 32 0.26 -5.10 -6.21
N HIS A 33 0.27 -5.25 -4.90
CA HIS A 33 1.11 -4.52 -3.97
C HIS A 33 2.17 -5.47 -3.44
N ILE A 34 3.44 -5.06 -3.49
CA ILE A 34 4.56 -5.80 -2.93
C ILE A 34 5.35 -4.80 -2.09
N GLY A 35 5.46 -5.03 -0.80
CA GLY A 35 6.21 -4.18 0.11
C GLY A 35 7.22 -4.97 0.92
N ALA A 36 8.30 -4.28 1.28
CA ALA A 36 9.28 -4.73 2.25
C ALA A 36 9.45 -3.60 3.26
N ASP A 37 9.13 -3.89 4.52
CA ASP A 37 9.26 -2.93 5.62
C ASP A 37 10.50 -3.28 6.44
N TRP A 38 11.40 -2.31 6.61
CA TRP A 38 12.58 -2.48 7.45
C TRP A 38 12.28 -1.93 8.84
N THR A 39 12.03 -2.84 9.77
CA THR A 39 11.93 -2.53 11.20
C THR A 39 13.05 -3.30 11.89
N ASP A 40 14.08 -2.64 12.41
CA ASP A 40 15.12 -3.31 13.23
C ASP A 40 14.43 -4.02 14.42
N PRO A 41 14.42 -5.37 14.57
CA PRO A 41 15.17 -6.45 13.89
C PRO A 41 14.32 -7.51 13.09
N ILE A 42 13.15 -7.14 12.54
CA ILE A 42 12.20 -8.02 11.83
C ILE A 42 11.99 -7.54 10.38
N ASP A 43 12.37 -8.37 9.41
CA ASP A 43 12.06 -8.14 7.99
C ASP A 43 10.60 -8.54 7.70
N VAL A 44 9.73 -7.56 7.48
CA VAL A 44 8.30 -7.81 7.17
C VAL A 44 8.09 -7.69 5.67
N TYR A 45 7.64 -8.78 5.05
CA TYR A 45 7.25 -8.79 3.64
C TYR A 45 5.74 -8.66 3.54
N SER A 46 5.27 -7.66 2.78
CA SER A 46 3.85 -7.48 2.50
C SER A 46 3.57 -7.82 1.03
N LEU A 47 2.54 -8.62 0.81
CA LEU A 47 2.03 -8.93 -0.53
C LEU A 47 0.52 -8.77 -0.51
N GLY A 48 -0.01 -7.99 -1.43
CA GLY A 48 -1.43 -7.70 -1.48
C GLY A 48 -1.94 -7.54 -2.89
N VAL A 49 -3.26 -7.58 -3.01
CA VAL A 49 -3.98 -7.35 -4.26
C VAL A 49 -5.15 -6.43 -3.97
N GLY A 50 -5.46 -5.52 -4.87
CA GLY A 50 -6.52 -4.55 -4.71
C GLY A 50 -7.01 -3.99 -6.02
N GLY A 51 -8.16 -3.34 -5.98
CA GLY A 51 -8.65 -2.52 -7.08
C GLY A 51 -8.38 -1.05 -6.78
N ARG A 52 -8.09 -0.27 -7.81
CA ARG A 52 -8.15 1.19 -7.82
C ARG A 52 -9.19 1.68 -8.79
N TYR A 53 -9.99 2.63 -8.35
CA TYR A 53 -10.88 3.43 -9.13
C TYR A 53 -10.25 4.81 -9.38
N TYR A 54 -10.08 5.19 -10.64
CA TYR A 54 -9.54 6.48 -11.05
C TYR A 54 -10.69 7.45 -11.37
N PHE A 55 -10.58 8.69 -10.90
CA PHE A 55 -11.50 9.77 -11.28
C PHE A 55 -10.82 10.68 -12.31
N ASP A 56 -11.11 10.45 -13.60
CA ASP A 56 -10.53 11.19 -14.73
C ASP A 56 -10.64 12.72 -14.63
N ARG A 57 -11.67 13.21 -13.94
CA ARG A 57 -11.97 14.65 -13.85
C ARG A 57 -11.08 15.41 -12.87
N THR A 58 -10.39 14.73 -11.97
CA THR A 58 -9.68 15.39 -10.84
C THR A 58 -8.30 14.81 -10.60
N GLY A 59 -7.94 13.67 -11.21
CA GLY A 59 -6.65 13.01 -10.97
C GLY A 59 -6.56 12.33 -9.60
N VAL A 60 -7.69 12.25 -8.88
CA VAL A 60 -7.83 11.50 -7.63
C VAL A 60 -8.07 10.04 -7.98
N TYR A 61 -7.48 9.13 -7.20
CA TYR A 61 -7.79 7.72 -7.23
C TYR A 61 -8.16 7.22 -5.83
N MET A 62 -9.02 6.21 -5.77
CA MET A 62 -9.35 5.51 -4.54
C MET A 62 -9.24 4.02 -4.80
N GLY A 63 -8.66 3.27 -3.88
CA GLY A 63 -8.51 1.84 -4.00
C GLY A 63 -8.89 1.11 -2.72
N ALA A 64 -9.15 -0.17 -2.86
CA ALA A 64 -9.36 -1.08 -1.76
C ALA A 64 -8.78 -2.45 -2.12
N GLY A 65 -8.19 -3.12 -1.15
CA GLY A 65 -7.51 -4.38 -1.38
C GLY A 65 -7.27 -5.16 -0.10
N LEU A 66 -6.82 -6.38 -0.30
CA LEU A 66 -6.37 -7.26 0.78
C LEU A 66 -4.86 -7.33 0.71
N LYS A 67 -4.21 -7.06 1.84
CA LYS A 67 -2.77 -7.22 2.03
C LYS A 67 -2.54 -8.36 3.01
N MET A 68 -1.67 -9.28 2.63
CA MET A 68 -1.13 -10.33 3.47
C MET A 68 0.24 -9.86 3.93
N LYS A 69 0.47 -9.81 5.25
CA LYS A 69 1.77 -9.48 5.82
C LYS A 69 2.40 -10.78 6.33
N LYS A 70 3.48 -11.23 5.69
CA LYS A 70 4.21 -12.41 6.12
C LYS A 70 5.34 -11.97 7.05
N TRP A 71 5.29 -12.39 8.30
CA TRP A 71 6.35 -12.18 9.28
C TRP A 71 7.39 -13.27 9.08
N ASP A 72 8.56 -12.96 8.52
CA ASP A 72 9.65 -13.94 8.43
C ASP A 72 10.50 -13.86 9.70
N LEU A 73 10.19 -14.73 10.66
CA LEU A 73 11.07 -15.03 11.78
C LEU A 73 11.14 -16.54 11.93
N LYS A 74 12.31 -17.08 11.60
CA LYS A 74 12.82 -18.40 11.96
C LYS A 74 12.01 -19.10 13.06
N GLY A 75 11.23 -20.12 12.67
CA GLY A 75 10.83 -21.18 13.59
C GLY A 75 9.40 -21.12 14.12
N GLY A 76 8.42 -21.02 13.22
CA GLY A 76 7.09 -21.59 13.42
C GLY A 76 6.14 -20.75 14.27
N VAL A 77 5.28 -19.99 13.60
CA VAL A 77 3.82 -19.95 13.78
C VAL A 77 3.27 -19.35 12.46
N GLU A 78 2.49 -20.14 11.72
CA GLU A 78 1.68 -19.66 10.60
C GLU A 78 0.55 -18.79 11.15
N GLU A 79 0.74 -17.47 11.16
CA GLU A 79 -0.37 -16.53 11.30
C GLU A 79 -0.42 -15.68 10.03
N ASP A 80 -1.18 -16.16 9.05
CA ASP A 80 -1.63 -15.37 7.90
C ASP A 80 -2.56 -14.25 8.41
N ASP A 81 -1.98 -13.11 8.77
CA ASP A 81 -2.77 -11.92 9.08
C ASP A 81 -3.18 -11.23 7.78
N TYR A 82 -4.48 -11.32 7.51
CA TYR A 82 -5.15 -10.62 6.43
C TYR A 82 -5.54 -9.22 6.91
N ALA A 83 -5.01 -8.21 6.24
CA ALA A 83 -5.39 -6.82 6.43
C ALA A 83 -6.23 -6.35 5.24
N PHE A 84 -7.37 -5.72 5.51
CA PHE A 84 -8.13 -5.01 4.50
C PHE A 84 -7.64 -3.56 4.43
N GLY A 85 -6.98 -3.22 3.33
CA GLY A 85 -6.42 -1.90 3.07
C GLY A 85 -7.33 -1.09 2.15
N VAL A 86 -7.76 0.08 2.60
CA VAL A 86 -8.31 1.11 1.71
C VAL A 86 -7.26 2.17 1.45
N GLU A 87 -7.23 2.74 0.27
CA GLU A 87 -6.29 3.78 -0.10
C GLU A 87 -6.97 4.88 -0.90
N ALA A 88 -6.52 6.11 -0.70
CA ALA A 88 -6.95 7.25 -1.48
C ALA A 88 -5.71 8.08 -1.80
N GLY A 89 -5.58 8.45 -3.07
CA GLY A 89 -4.43 9.17 -3.56
C GLY A 89 -4.77 10.17 -4.61
N TYR A 90 -3.76 10.97 -4.93
CA TYR A 90 -3.83 11.98 -5.94
C TYR A 90 -2.64 11.78 -6.87
N ALA A 91 -2.88 11.74 -8.18
CA ALA A 91 -1.82 11.70 -9.19
C ALA A 91 -1.55 13.13 -9.70
N TYR A 92 -0.39 13.68 -9.33
CA TYR A 92 0.05 14.99 -9.79
C TYR A 92 1.13 14.83 -10.87
N PHE A 93 0.86 15.32 -12.07
CA PHE A 93 1.82 15.33 -13.18
C PHE A 93 2.78 16.51 -13.01
N LEU A 94 4.04 16.23 -12.67
CA LEU A 94 5.08 17.27 -12.61
C LEU A 94 5.59 17.61 -14.01
N SER A 95 5.55 16.64 -14.92
CA SER A 95 6.06 16.76 -16.28
C SER A 95 5.39 15.73 -17.19
N LYS A 96 5.61 15.82 -18.51
CA LYS A 96 5.04 14.89 -19.50
C LYS A 96 5.40 13.41 -19.27
N THR A 97 6.44 13.14 -18.48
CA THR A 97 6.99 11.79 -18.26
C THR A 97 7.04 11.39 -16.77
N VAL A 98 6.79 12.33 -15.84
CA VAL A 98 6.97 12.10 -14.40
C VAL A 98 5.72 12.54 -13.63
N THR A 99 5.22 11.62 -12.82
CA THR A 99 4.09 11.82 -11.90
C THR A 99 4.52 11.54 -10.48
N ILE A 100 3.97 12.33 -9.55
CA ILE A 100 4.06 12.07 -8.12
C ILE A 100 2.65 11.68 -7.66
N GLU A 101 2.59 10.54 -7.00
CA GLU A 101 1.34 9.91 -6.55
C GLU A 101 1.35 9.80 -5.02
N PRO A 102 1.09 10.89 -4.28
CA PRO A 102 0.83 10.81 -2.86
C PRO A 102 -0.48 10.05 -2.64
N ALA A 103 -0.45 9.12 -1.69
CA ALA A 103 -1.63 8.44 -1.22
C ALA A 103 -1.56 8.20 0.27
N VAL A 104 -2.73 8.23 0.88
CA VAL A 104 -2.94 7.74 2.23
C VAL A 104 -3.61 6.38 2.12
N TYR A 105 -3.21 5.46 2.98
CA TYR A 105 -3.85 4.17 3.09
C TYR A 105 -4.16 3.87 4.55
N TYR A 106 -5.20 3.07 4.73
CA TYR A 106 -5.69 2.62 6.01
C TYR A 106 -5.90 1.12 5.94
N ASP A 107 -5.05 0.40 6.66
CA ASP A 107 -5.14 -1.05 6.78
C ASP A 107 -5.92 -1.38 8.07
N MET A 108 -7.12 -1.95 7.91
CA MET A 108 -7.91 -2.57 8.98
C MET A 108 -7.53 -4.04 9.12
N SER A 109 -6.95 -4.44 10.25
CA SER A 109 -6.69 -5.85 10.59
C SER A 109 -7.93 -6.50 11.22
N PHE A 110 -8.26 -7.72 10.80
CA PHE A 110 -9.48 -8.43 11.23
C PHE A 110 -9.36 -9.20 12.57
N LYS A 111 -8.15 -9.45 13.09
CA LYS A 111 -7.94 -10.36 14.24
C LYS A 111 -7.92 -9.70 15.63
N ASP A 112 -7.56 -8.43 15.74
CA ASP A 112 -7.61 -7.70 17.02
C ASP A 112 -7.75 -6.20 16.73
N GLY A 113 -8.77 -5.58 17.34
CA GLY A 113 -9.24 -4.22 17.00
C GLY A 113 -8.24 -3.07 17.23
N ASP A 114 -7.05 -3.38 17.78
CA ASP A 114 -6.03 -2.39 18.15
C ASP A 114 -4.94 -2.13 17.10
N TYR A 115 -4.88 -2.90 15.99
CA TYR A 115 -3.84 -2.78 14.96
C TYR A 115 -4.27 -2.02 13.69
N SER A 116 -5.06 -0.97 13.86
CA SER A 116 -5.35 -0.02 12.78
C SER A 116 -4.08 0.72 12.36
N LYS A 117 -3.55 0.45 11.16
CA LYS A 117 -2.36 1.15 10.64
C LYS A 117 -2.79 2.20 9.61
N ILE A 118 -2.48 3.47 9.90
CA ILE A 118 -2.54 4.55 8.90
C ILE A 118 -1.13 4.70 8.33
N GLY A 119 -1.03 4.64 7.01
CA GLY A 119 0.21 4.91 6.32
C GLY A 119 0.04 5.94 5.22
N LEU A 120 1.12 6.66 4.99
CA LEU A 120 1.27 7.58 3.88
C LEU A 120 2.30 6.99 2.94
N LYS A 121 1.94 6.94 1.67
CA LYS A 121 2.79 6.44 0.62
C LYS A 121 2.99 7.50 -0.43
N ILE A 122 4.22 7.64 -0.91
CA ILE A 122 4.55 8.54 -2.01
C ILE A 122 5.09 7.70 -3.15
N GLY A 123 4.25 7.52 -4.16
CA GLY A 123 4.61 6.90 -5.43
C GLY A 123 5.23 7.91 -6.39
N PHE A 124 6.13 7.43 -7.23
CA PHE A 124 6.59 8.14 -8.41
C PHE A 124 6.26 7.25 -9.59
N GLY A 125 5.41 7.74 -10.50
CA GLY A 125 5.03 7.04 -11.71
C GLY A 125 5.75 7.64 -12.91
N PHE A 126 6.41 6.81 -13.70
CA PHE A 126 6.96 7.22 -14.99
C PHE A 126 6.01 6.75 -16.09
N TYR A 127 5.48 7.70 -16.85
CA TYR A 127 4.66 7.42 -18.03
C TYR A 127 5.54 7.63 -19.27
N PHE A 128 5.79 6.56 -20.02
CA PHE A 128 6.57 6.57 -21.26
C PHE A 128 5.66 6.43 -22.48
#